data_AF-A0A4Q5QYT2-F1
#
_entry.id   AF-A0A4Q5QYT2-F1
#
_cell.length_a   1.000
_cell.length_b   1.000
_cell.length_c   1.000
_cell.angle_alpha   90.00
_cell.angle_beta   90.00
_cell.angle_gamma   90.00
#
_symmetry.space_group_name_H-M   'P 1'
#
loop_
_entity.id
_entity.type
_entity.pdbx_description
1 polymer ?
#
loop_
_entity_poly.entity_id
_entity_poly.type
_entity_poly.pdbx_seq_one_letter_code
_entity_poly.pdbx_strand_id
1 'polypeptide(L)'
;LFPLYESWGVKGIKFGFVQVGSQAVTAWLHNAIKKAAAHHLMVDVHDEYRPTGISRTFPNLLTQEGIRGDEETPLLEHTIKTMFTRMIAGAADNTNCYFTERVDKMGSHTAQLAKAVCLYSPLQFLYWYDRPPADTLQPAGAGIISTTPEMDWFDKLPVVWEETKITEGTMEGFVTVARRSGAEWFVGSLNGTLQRKMDLNLAFLKPGTQYLAVIYVDDAAMSTNTRVKRTEQKVNRNSKLSFEIQSRNAVAIRFTPL
;
A
#
# COMPACT_ATOMS: atom_id res chain seq x y z
N LEU A 1 -18.73 -2.36 25.21
CA LEU A 1 -18.22 -1.34 24.27
C LEU A 1 -18.87 -1.46 22.90
N PHE A 2 -18.82 -2.60 22.21
CA PHE A 2 -19.36 -2.71 20.83
C PHE A 2 -20.83 -2.27 20.64
N PRO A 3 -21.80 -2.63 21.51
CA PRO A 3 -23.17 -2.11 21.37
C PRO A 3 -23.25 -0.57 21.43
N LEU A 4 -22.40 0.05 22.23
CA LEU A 4 -22.34 1.51 22.35
C LEU A 4 -21.76 2.13 21.07
N TYR A 5 -20.66 1.59 20.55
CA TYR A 5 -20.07 2.07 19.28
C TYR A 5 -21.03 1.90 18.11
N GLU A 6 -21.73 0.77 18.04
CA GLU A 6 -22.79 0.55 17.06
C GLU A 6 -23.91 1.59 17.19
N SER A 7 -24.36 1.89 18.42
CA SER A 7 -25.38 2.92 18.67
C SER A 7 -24.94 4.33 18.27
N TRP A 8 -23.63 4.62 18.28
CA TRP A 8 -23.04 5.86 17.79
C TRP A 8 -22.84 5.88 16.27
N GLY A 9 -23.06 4.75 15.59
CA GLY A 9 -22.87 4.63 14.15
C GLY A 9 -21.43 4.36 13.70
N VAL A 10 -20.52 4.06 14.63
CA VAL A 10 -19.12 3.67 14.32
C VAL A 10 -19.12 2.42 13.45
N LYS A 11 -18.26 2.38 12.42
CA LYS A 11 -18.22 1.29 11.43
C LYS A 11 -17.01 0.38 11.56
N GLY A 12 -15.98 0.81 12.29
CA GLY A 12 -14.77 0.02 12.43
C GLY A 12 -14.03 0.33 13.72
N ILE A 13 -13.17 -0.60 14.12
CA ILE A 13 -12.30 -0.48 15.28
C ILE A 13 -10.91 -0.97 14.94
N LYS A 14 -9.90 -0.24 15.40
CA LYS A 14 -8.50 -0.64 15.36
C LYS A 14 -8.09 -1.09 16.76
N PHE A 15 -7.80 -2.38 16.94
CA PHE A 15 -7.24 -2.88 18.19
C PHE A 15 -5.75 -2.58 18.24
N GLY A 16 -5.24 -2.17 19.40
CA GLY A 16 -3.81 -1.98 19.65
C GLY A 16 -3.43 -2.52 21.02
N PHE A 17 -2.13 -2.67 21.25
CA PHE A 17 -1.53 -3.38 22.37
C PHE A 17 -2.02 -4.82 22.52
N VAL A 18 -2.21 -5.51 21.39
CA VAL A 18 -2.71 -6.89 21.34
C VAL A 18 -1.59 -7.86 21.68
N GLN A 19 -1.81 -8.66 22.71
CA GLN A 19 -0.91 -9.76 23.06
C GLN A 19 -1.02 -10.90 22.04
N VAL A 20 0.08 -11.61 21.80
CA VAL A 20 0.14 -12.78 20.91
C VAL A 20 0.87 -13.96 21.56
N GLY A 21 0.79 -15.14 20.93
CA GLY A 21 1.62 -16.30 21.28
C GLY A 21 0.88 -17.45 21.97
N SER A 22 0.06 -17.18 23.00
CA SER A 22 -0.68 -18.25 23.70
C SER A 22 -2.04 -18.56 23.06
N GLN A 23 -2.49 -19.81 23.18
CA GLN A 23 -3.81 -20.23 22.72
C GLN A 23 -4.94 -19.39 23.35
N ALA A 24 -4.83 -19.06 24.64
CA ALA A 24 -5.84 -18.27 25.34
C ALA A 24 -6.00 -16.86 24.73
N VAL A 25 -4.87 -16.21 24.42
CA VAL A 25 -4.87 -14.88 23.82
C VAL A 25 -5.37 -14.91 22.37
N THR A 26 -4.98 -15.92 21.59
CA THR A 26 -5.50 -16.10 20.22
C THR A 26 -7.01 -16.34 20.23
N ALA A 27 -7.50 -17.21 21.13
CA ALA A 27 -8.93 -17.46 21.28
C ALA A 27 -9.69 -16.20 21.72
N TRP A 28 -9.11 -15.39 22.61
CA TRP A 28 -9.70 -14.11 23.00
C TRP A 28 -9.82 -13.15 21.80
N LEU A 29 -8.75 -12.96 21.03
CA LEU A 29 -8.74 -12.05 19.88
C LEU A 29 -9.74 -12.49 18.80
N HIS A 30 -9.78 -13.78 18.48
CA HIS A 30 -10.72 -14.33 17.50
C HIS A 30 -12.18 -14.20 17.96
N ASN A 31 -12.43 -14.40 19.26
CA ASN A 31 -13.76 -14.15 19.84
C ASN A 31 -14.13 -12.65 19.82
N ALA A 32 -13.16 -11.74 20.00
CA ALA A 32 -13.38 -10.31 19.89
C ALA A 32 -13.75 -9.91 18.45
N ILE A 33 -13.03 -10.43 17.45
CA ILE A 33 -13.35 -10.23 16.02
C ILE A 33 -14.76 -10.72 15.68
N LYS A 34 -15.12 -11.93 16.14
CA LYS A 34 -16.47 -12.50 15.96
C LYS A 34 -17.55 -11.63 16.60
N LYS A 35 -17.31 -11.13 17.82
CA LYS A 35 -18.25 -10.23 18.50
C LYS A 35 -18.38 -8.88 17.80
N ALA A 36 -17.28 -8.34 17.28
CA ALA A 36 -17.32 -7.12 16.46
C ALA A 36 -18.19 -7.32 15.21
N ALA A 37 -18.10 -8.49 14.56
CA ALA A 37 -18.94 -8.83 13.42
C ALA A 37 -20.44 -8.83 13.76
N ALA A 38 -20.81 -9.37 14.93
CA ALA A 38 -22.19 -9.38 15.42
C ALA A 38 -22.77 -7.98 15.72
N HIS A 39 -21.90 -6.97 15.81
CA HIS A 39 -22.23 -5.56 16.00
C HIS A 39 -21.92 -4.71 14.76
N HIS A 40 -21.78 -5.36 13.60
CA HIS A 40 -21.55 -4.69 12.31
C HIS A 40 -20.29 -3.80 12.27
N LEU A 41 -19.25 -4.18 13.04
CA LEU A 41 -17.97 -3.49 13.12
C LEU A 41 -16.90 -4.22 12.29
N MET A 42 -16.25 -3.47 11.40
CA MET A 42 -15.00 -3.85 10.75
C MET A 42 -13.84 -3.77 11.74
N VAL A 43 -12.81 -4.59 11.55
CA VAL A 43 -11.68 -4.72 12.46
C VAL A 43 -10.37 -4.56 11.70
N ASP A 44 -9.49 -3.75 12.27
CA ASP A 44 -8.05 -3.73 12.04
C ASP A 44 -7.34 -4.13 13.35
N VAL A 45 -6.32 -4.98 13.29
CA VAL A 45 -5.58 -5.46 14.46
C VAL A 45 -4.12 -5.04 14.36
N HIS A 46 -3.68 -4.14 15.23
CA HIS A 46 -2.30 -3.68 15.28
C HIS A 46 -1.40 -4.62 16.10
N ASP A 47 -0.12 -4.25 16.19
CA ASP A 47 0.97 -4.93 16.87
C ASP A 47 1.40 -6.24 16.17
N GLU A 48 1.72 -7.28 16.94
CA GLU A 48 2.42 -8.46 16.44
C GLU A 48 1.48 -9.55 15.86
N TYR A 49 0.19 -9.26 15.64
CA TYR A 49 -0.77 -10.27 15.19
C TYR A 49 -0.45 -10.77 13.77
N ARG A 50 -0.16 -12.08 13.67
CA ARG A 50 0.10 -12.76 12.40
C ARG A 50 -1.17 -13.47 11.92
N PRO A 51 -1.74 -13.11 10.76
CA PRO A 51 -2.95 -13.73 10.25
C PRO A 51 -2.70 -15.17 9.83
N THR A 52 -3.72 -16.00 9.97
CA THR A 52 -3.72 -17.41 9.52
C THR A 52 -4.90 -17.72 8.60
N GLY A 53 -5.47 -16.69 7.98
CA GLY A 53 -6.62 -16.81 7.06
C GLY A 53 -8.00 -16.72 7.72
N ILE A 54 -8.08 -16.36 9.02
CA ILE A 54 -9.37 -16.21 9.72
C ILE A 54 -10.30 -15.16 9.06
N SER A 55 -9.74 -14.19 8.33
CA SER A 55 -10.51 -13.23 7.53
C SER A 55 -11.43 -13.89 6.50
N ARG A 56 -11.13 -15.12 6.05
CA ARG A 56 -12.06 -15.91 5.21
C ARG A 56 -13.34 -16.28 5.97
N THR A 57 -13.23 -16.61 7.25
CA THR A 57 -14.36 -17.00 8.11
C THR A 57 -15.08 -15.77 8.66
N PHE A 58 -14.32 -14.74 9.03
CA PHE A 58 -14.81 -13.47 9.57
C PHE A 58 -14.31 -12.31 8.70
N PRO A 59 -15.04 -11.99 7.60
CA PRO A 59 -14.61 -10.98 6.63
C PRO A 59 -14.67 -9.55 7.16
N ASN A 60 -15.20 -9.34 8.37
CA ASN A 60 -15.09 -8.05 9.04
C ASN A 60 -13.66 -7.77 9.54
N LEU A 61 -12.78 -8.78 9.68
CA LEU A 61 -11.33 -8.55 9.83
C LEU A 61 -10.76 -8.15 8.46
N LEU A 62 -10.61 -6.85 8.26
CA LEU A 62 -10.14 -6.30 6.99
C LEU A 62 -8.63 -6.41 6.86
N THR A 63 -7.91 -6.01 7.89
CA THR A 63 -6.45 -5.97 7.87
C THR A 63 -5.88 -6.10 9.28
N GLN A 64 -4.55 -6.13 9.35
CA GLN A 64 -3.79 -6.15 10.59
C GLN A 64 -2.38 -5.63 10.31
N GLU A 65 -1.67 -5.14 11.30
CA GLU A 65 -0.25 -4.80 11.17
C GLU A 65 0.57 -6.09 11.06
N GLY A 66 1.14 -6.58 12.16
CA GLY A 66 1.99 -7.77 12.17
C GLY A 66 3.18 -7.65 11.21
N ILE A 67 3.57 -6.42 10.87
CA ILE A 67 4.68 -6.02 10.02
C ILE A 67 5.40 -4.85 10.69
N ARG A 68 6.63 -4.58 10.28
CA ARG A 68 7.28 -3.31 10.60
C ARG A 68 6.77 -2.25 9.61
N GLY A 69 5.66 -1.60 9.93
CA GLY A 69 5.01 -0.58 9.10
C GLY A 69 5.79 0.74 9.05
N ASP A 70 5.23 1.77 8.40
CA ASP A 70 5.88 3.08 8.27
C ASP A 70 6.12 3.76 9.65
N GLU A 71 5.44 3.31 10.71
CA GLU A 71 5.65 3.75 12.09
C GLU A 71 7.10 3.62 12.57
N GLU A 72 7.75 2.56 12.11
CA GLU A 72 9.11 2.19 12.46
C GLU A 72 10.15 2.71 11.45
N THR A 73 9.69 3.39 10.40
CA THR A 73 10.54 3.92 9.32
C THR A 73 11.53 2.88 8.76
N PRO A 74 11.05 1.70 8.30
CA PRO A 74 11.89 0.64 7.77
C PRO A 74 12.53 1.07 6.44
N LEU A 75 13.74 0.59 6.17
CA LEU A 75 14.34 0.73 4.84
C LEU A 75 13.51 -0.03 3.80
N LEU A 76 13.50 0.42 2.54
CA LEU A 76 12.66 -0.15 1.49
C LEU A 76 12.91 -1.66 1.26
N GLU A 77 14.16 -2.11 1.39
CA GLU A 77 14.51 -3.54 1.34
C GLU A 77 13.77 -4.40 2.39
N HIS A 78 13.44 -3.85 3.56
CA HIS A 78 12.64 -4.56 4.56
C HIS A 78 11.19 -4.74 4.08
N THR A 79 10.61 -3.72 3.47
CA THR A 79 9.28 -3.81 2.85
C THR A 79 9.25 -4.84 1.74
N ILE A 80 10.28 -4.89 0.89
CA ILE A 80 10.41 -5.92 -0.16
C ILE A 80 10.43 -7.31 0.49
N LYS A 81 11.28 -7.56 1.49
CA LYS A 81 11.32 -8.84 2.22
C LYS A 81 9.98 -9.22 2.85
N THR A 82 9.28 -8.24 3.41
CA THR A 82 7.94 -8.41 3.99
C THR A 82 6.95 -8.96 2.96
N MET A 83 7.05 -8.55 1.69
CA MET A 83 6.21 -9.07 0.60
C MET A 83 6.46 -10.55 0.30
N PHE A 84 7.67 -11.04 0.48
CA PHE A 84 8.03 -12.46 0.28
C PHE A 84 7.90 -13.32 1.54
N THR A 85 7.50 -12.72 2.67
CA THR A 85 7.40 -13.42 3.95
C THR A 85 6.04 -13.18 4.58
N ARG A 86 5.87 -12.11 5.35
CA ARG A 86 4.66 -11.85 6.12
C ARG A 86 3.42 -11.62 5.25
N MET A 87 3.56 -11.03 4.06
CA MET A 87 2.40 -10.82 3.16
C MET A 87 1.83 -12.13 2.58
N ILE A 88 2.56 -13.25 2.66
CA ILE A 88 2.03 -14.58 2.30
C ILE A 88 0.86 -14.95 3.22
N ALA A 89 0.90 -14.51 4.47
CA ALA A 89 -0.09 -14.84 5.48
C ALA A 89 -1.42 -14.07 5.33
N GLY A 90 -1.41 -12.95 4.61
CA GLY A 90 -2.60 -12.11 4.39
C GLY A 90 -2.26 -10.62 4.31
N ALA A 91 -3.31 -9.79 4.26
CA ALA A 91 -3.22 -8.33 4.19
C ALA A 91 -2.34 -7.73 5.30
N ALA A 92 -1.85 -6.51 5.06
CA ALA A 92 -1.15 -5.76 6.09
C ALA A 92 -1.49 -4.27 6.08
N ASP A 93 -1.79 -3.71 7.25
CA ASP A 93 -1.81 -2.27 7.46
C ASP A 93 -0.37 -1.75 7.55
N ASN A 94 0.04 -0.99 6.55
CA ASN A 94 1.37 -0.36 6.50
C ASN A 94 1.36 1.09 6.99
N THR A 95 0.20 1.68 7.25
CA THR A 95 0.04 3.10 7.63
C THR A 95 0.83 4.05 6.72
N ASN A 96 0.55 4.00 5.41
CA ASN A 96 1.35 4.66 4.36
C ASN A 96 1.46 6.18 4.58
N CYS A 97 2.69 6.67 4.53
CA CYS A 97 3.02 8.07 4.77
C CYS A 97 3.60 8.73 3.53
N TYR A 98 3.37 10.04 3.38
CA TYR A 98 3.68 10.69 2.11
C TYR A 98 4.43 12.01 2.20
N PHE A 99 4.20 12.89 3.17
CA PHE A 99 4.87 14.21 3.23
C PHE A 99 5.90 14.34 4.36
N THR A 100 5.90 13.42 5.31
CA THR A 100 6.86 13.35 6.42
C THR A 100 8.28 13.10 5.93
N GLU A 101 9.26 13.65 6.66
CA GLU A 101 10.70 13.42 6.42
C GLU A 101 11.10 11.94 6.49
N ARG A 102 10.25 11.08 7.08
CA ARG A 102 10.46 9.63 7.14
C ARG A 102 10.53 8.98 5.75
N VAL A 103 9.86 9.56 4.75
CA VAL A 103 9.76 8.98 3.40
C VAL A 103 11.13 8.77 2.76
N ASP A 104 12.06 9.71 2.91
CA ASP A 104 13.40 9.63 2.32
C ASP A 104 14.23 8.44 2.84
N LYS A 105 13.98 8.01 4.09
CA LYS A 105 14.60 6.80 4.64
C LYS A 105 13.92 5.52 4.16
N MET A 106 12.62 5.60 3.87
CA MET A 106 11.81 4.46 3.44
C MET A 106 11.80 4.24 1.92
N GLY A 107 12.62 4.99 1.19
CA GLY A 107 12.74 4.94 -0.27
C GLY A 107 12.55 6.32 -0.87
N SER A 108 11.45 6.49 -1.59
CA SER A 108 11.07 7.74 -2.25
C SER A 108 9.56 7.97 -2.16
N HIS A 109 9.09 9.15 -2.56
CA HIS A 109 7.66 9.39 -2.69
C HIS A 109 7.01 8.47 -3.72
N THR A 110 7.70 8.15 -4.83
CA THR A 110 7.20 7.16 -5.80
C THR A 110 7.12 5.76 -5.16
N ALA A 111 8.05 5.42 -4.25
CA ALA A 111 7.99 4.15 -3.52
C ALA A 111 6.75 4.08 -2.62
N GLN A 112 6.33 5.19 -2.02
CA GLN A 112 5.08 5.25 -1.26
C GLN A 112 3.83 5.11 -2.13
N LEU A 113 3.84 5.66 -3.36
CA LEU A 113 2.78 5.37 -4.35
C LEU A 113 2.73 3.87 -4.67
N ALA A 114 3.88 3.27 -5.00
CA ALA A 114 3.98 1.86 -5.38
C ALA A 114 3.64 0.90 -4.22
N LYS A 115 4.04 1.20 -2.98
CA LYS A 115 3.70 0.43 -1.77
C LYS A 115 2.19 0.25 -1.62
N ALA A 116 1.39 1.27 -1.93
CA ALA A 116 -0.07 1.23 -1.84
C ALA A 116 -0.71 0.19 -2.78
N VAL A 117 -0.02 -0.24 -3.84
CA VAL A 117 -0.42 -1.37 -4.70
C VAL A 117 0.27 -2.66 -4.29
N CYS A 118 1.57 -2.60 -3.98
CA CYS A 118 2.38 -3.75 -3.66
C CYS A 118 1.91 -4.46 -2.37
N LEU A 119 1.68 -3.69 -1.30
CA LEU A 119 1.18 -4.18 -0.01
C LEU A 119 -0.35 -4.22 -0.05
N TYR A 120 -0.90 -5.41 -0.24
CA TYR A 120 -2.35 -5.59 -0.25
C TYR A 120 -2.95 -5.29 1.13
N SER A 121 -3.91 -4.37 1.15
CA SER A 121 -4.84 -4.18 2.27
C SER A 121 -6.19 -3.68 1.76
N PRO A 122 -7.32 -4.28 2.16
CA PRO A 122 -8.66 -3.79 1.83
C PRO A 122 -9.06 -2.55 2.65
N LEU A 123 -8.25 -2.16 3.64
CA LEU A 123 -8.33 -0.89 4.36
C LEU A 123 -6.95 -0.24 4.34
N GLN A 124 -6.81 0.88 3.65
CA GLN A 124 -5.54 1.61 3.58
C GLN A 124 -5.63 2.93 4.34
N PHE A 125 -4.68 3.13 5.24
CA PHE A 125 -4.44 4.42 5.85
C PHE A 125 -3.40 5.16 5.03
N LEU A 126 -3.75 6.36 4.60
CA LEU A 126 -2.89 7.27 3.85
C LEU A 126 -2.60 8.49 4.72
N TYR A 127 -1.43 9.09 4.54
CA TYR A 127 -1.01 10.31 5.22
C TYR A 127 -0.93 10.17 6.75
N TRP A 128 -0.67 8.96 7.27
CA TRP A 128 -0.82 8.65 8.69
C TRP A 128 0.11 9.47 9.62
N TYR A 129 1.31 9.83 9.13
CA TYR A 129 2.25 10.74 9.83
C TYR A 129 2.32 12.15 9.22
N ASP A 130 1.33 12.52 8.42
CA ASP A 130 1.19 13.85 7.86
C ASP A 130 0.05 14.59 8.57
N ARG A 131 0.05 15.93 8.47
CA ARG A 131 -0.92 16.80 9.09
C ARG A 131 -1.65 17.65 8.06
N PRO A 132 -2.94 17.95 8.27
CA PRO A 132 -3.61 18.95 7.45
C PRO A 132 -2.91 20.31 7.64
N PRO A 133 -2.85 21.17 6.61
CA PRO A 133 -2.19 22.48 6.69
C PRO A 133 -2.64 23.39 7.83
N ALA A 134 -3.88 23.20 8.31
CA ALA A 134 -4.45 23.97 9.41
C ALA A 134 -4.08 23.43 10.81
N ASP A 135 -3.39 22.29 10.91
CA ASP A 135 -2.97 21.74 12.20
C ASP A 135 -1.86 22.60 12.80
N THR A 136 -2.14 23.17 13.97
CA THR A 136 -1.18 23.96 14.75
C THR A 136 -0.27 23.06 15.60
N LEU A 137 -0.66 21.80 15.79
CA LEU A 137 0.15 20.78 16.44
C LEU A 137 1.01 20.10 15.37
N GLN A 138 2.23 20.58 15.21
CA GLN A 138 3.22 19.99 14.30
C GLN A 138 4.27 19.22 15.12
N PRO A 139 3.98 17.97 15.52
CA PRO A 139 4.98 17.16 16.20
C PRO A 139 6.20 17.00 15.28
N ALA A 140 7.39 16.90 15.89
CA ALA A 140 8.64 16.80 15.16
C ALA A 140 8.61 15.66 14.13
N GLY A 141 9.01 15.98 12.90
CA GLY A 141 9.06 15.04 11.77
C GLY A 141 7.73 14.76 11.08
N ALA A 142 6.61 15.36 11.52
CA ALA A 142 5.35 15.23 10.79
C ALA A 142 5.39 16.00 9.45
N GLY A 143 4.81 15.40 8.41
CA GLY A 143 4.65 16.07 7.12
C GLY A 143 3.48 17.06 7.14
N ILE A 144 3.47 18.01 6.22
CA ILE A 144 2.29 18.86 5.96
C ILE A 144 1.72 18.47 4.60
N ILE A 145 0.45 18.04 4.59
CA ILE A 145 -0.24 17.63 3.38
C ILE A 145 -0.34 18.83 2.43
N SER A 146 0.13 18.67 1.20
CA SER A 146 0.05 19.71 0.16
C SER A 146 -0.45 19.11 -1.13
N THR A 147 -1.17 19.87 -1.95
CA THR A 147 -1.66 19.36 -3.23
C THR A 147 -0.53 19.26 -4.24
N THR A 148 -0.26 18.04 -4.72
CA THR A 148 0.68 17.78 -5.81
C THR A 148 0.01 16.97 -6.93
N PRO A 149 0.45 17.10 -8.21
CA PRO A 149 -0.19 16.41 -9.34
C PRO A 149 -0.28 14.89 -9.19
N GLU A 150 0.64 14.29 -8.44
CA GLU A 150 0.72 12.85 -8.22
C GLU A 150 -0.20 12.32 -7.13
N MET A 151 -0.83 13.19 -6.31
CA MET A 151 -1.88 12.76 -5.37
C MET A 151 -3.08 12.11 -6.06
N ASP A 152 -3.29 12.44 -7.34
CA ASP A 152 -4.26 11.77 -8.22
C ASP A 152 -4.15 10.24 -8.19
N TRP A 153 -2.95 9.72 -7.91
CA TRP A 153 -2.73 8.28 -7.67
C TRP A 153 -3.61 7.75 -6.55
N PHE A 154 -3.58 8.39 -5.38
CA PHE A 154 -4.28 7.95 -4.18
C PHE A 154 -5.80 8.12 -4.32
N ASP A 155 -6.25 9.20 -4.96
CA ASP A 155 -7.67 9.46 -5.23
C ASP A 155 -8.31 8.37 -6.08
N LYS A 156 -7.52 7.77 -6.99
CA LYS A 156 -7.98 6.73 -7.92
C LYS A 156 -7.64 5.31 -7.48
N LEU A 157 -6.87 5.13 -6.42
CA LEU A 157 -6.38 3.82 -6.00
C LEU A 157 -7.52 3.01 -5.36
N PRO A 158 -7.90 1.85 -5.94
CA PRO A 158 -8.86 0.95 -5.31
C PRO A 158 -8.18 0.12 -4.21
N VAL A 159 -8.99 -0.41 -3.29
CA VAL A 159 -8.52 -1.30 -2.21
C VAL A 159 -8.96 -2.76 -2.39
N VAL A 160 -9.82 -3.02 -3.39
CA VAL A 160 -10.30 -4.36 -3.76
C VAL A 160 -9.92 -4.63 -5.22
N TRP A 161 -9.46 -5.86 -5.48
CA TRP A 161 -8.86 -6.25 -6.74
C TRP A 161 -9.46 -7.57 -7.21
N GLU A 162 -9.91 -7.65 -8.47
CA GLU A 162 -10.35 -8.92 -9.05
C GLU A 162 -9.17 -9.78 -9.54
N GLU A 163 -8.02 -9.15 -9.82
CA GLU A 163 -6.85 -9.85 -10.33
C GLU A 163 -5.56 -9.26 -9.76
N THR A 164 -4.60 -10.12 -9.45
CA THR A 164 -3.26 -9.74 -9.02
C THR A 164 -2.25 -10.62 -9.74
N LYS A 165 -1.20 -10.00 -10.27
CA LYS A 165 -0.05 -10.65 -10.89
C LYS A 165 1.23 -10.11 -10.27
N ILE A 166 2.08 -11.00 -9.79
CA ILE A 166 3.47 -10.65 -9.48
C ILE A 166 4.24 -10.86 -10.79
N THR A 167 4.65 -9.77 -11.44
CA THR A 167 5.22 -9.84 -12.80
C THR A 167 6.71 -10.10 -12.78
N GLU A 168 7.39 -9.70 -11.72
CA GLU A 168 8.81 -9.95 -11.48
C GLU A 168 9.14 -9.71 -9.99
N GLY A 169 10.21 -10.32 -9.48
CA GLY A 169 10.74 -9.97 -8.17
C GLY A 169 11.69 -10.99 -7.56
N THR A 170 12.48 -10.53 -6.60
CA THR A 170 13.34 -11.32 -5.73
C THR A 170 13.31 -10.73 -4.31
N MET A 171 13.41 -11.59 -3.30
CA MET A 171 13.30 -11.18 -1.89
C MET A 171 14.34 -10.12 -1.47
N GLU A 172 15.53 -10.15 -2.06
CA GLU A 172 16.63 -9.23 -1.74
C GLU A 172 16.77 -8.06 -2.72
N GLY A 173 15.99 -8.03 -3.80
CA GLY A 173 16.23 -7.13 -4.93
C GLY A 173 15.10 -6.16 -5.17
N PHE A 174 13.99 -6.64 -5.70
CA PHE A 174 12.90 -5.81 -6.21
C PHE A 174 11.61 -6.62 -6.29
N VAL A 175 10.48 -5.95 -6.51
CA VAL A 175 9.21 -6.63 -6.78
C VAL A 175 8.29 -5.72 -7.59
N THR A 176 7.63 -6.29 -8.59
CA THR A 176 6.63 -5.60 -9.40
C THR A 176 5.31 -6.35 -9.34
N VAL A 177 4.27 -5.62 -8.96
CA VAL A 177 2.91 -6.13 -8.80
C VAL A 177 1.97 -5.37 -9.72
N ALA A 178 1.19 -6.10 -10.52
CA ALA A 178 0.09 -5.57 -11.30
C ALA A 178 -1.23 -6.05 -10.71
N ARG A 179 -2.16 -5.14 -10.43
CA ARG A 179 -3.50 -5.47 -9.93
C ARG A 179 -4.59 -4.84 -10.79
N ARG A 180 -5.70 -5.53 -10.97
CA ARG A 180 -6.86 -5.05 -11.73
C ARG A 180 -8.03 -4.78 -10.80
N SER A 181 -8.66 -3.62 -10.99
CA SER A 181 -9.96 -3.28 -10.41
C SER A 181 -10.90 -2.85 -11.54
N GLY A 182 -11.99 -3.60 -11.76
CA GLY A 182 -12.84 -3.43 -12.93
C GLY A 182 -12.04 -3.55 -14.23
N ALA A 183 -12.00 -2.47 -15.02
CA ALA A 183 -11.27 -2.40 -16.29
C ALA A 183 -9.89 -1.74 -16.19
N GLU A 184 -9.53 -1.17 -15.03
CA GLU A 184 -8.29 -0.46 -14.81
C GLU A 184 -7.22 -1.37 -14.19
N TRP A 185 -5.96 -1.12 -14.55
CA TRP A 185 -4.81 -1.79 -13.94
C TRP A 185 -3.95 -0.79 -13.18
N PHE A 186 -3.38 -1.24 -12.07
CA PHE A 186 -2.43 -0.49 -11.26
C PHE A 186 -1.17 -1.33 -11.11
N VAL A 187 -0.02 -0.74 -11.36
CA VAL A 187 1.29 -1.37 -11.23
C VAL A 187 2.11 -0.61 -10.21
N GLY A 188 2.70 -1.32 -9.25
CA GLY A 188 3.75 -0.81 -8.38
C GLY A 188 5.01 -1.66 -8.57
N SER A 189 6.16 -1.01 -8.73
CA SER A 189 7.48 -1.65 -8.75
C SER A 189 8.35 -1.00 -7.68
N LEU A 190 8.78 -1.78 -6.69
CA LEU A 190 9.74 -1.35 -5.66
C LEU A 190 11.13 -1.88 -6.02
N ASN A 191 12.15 -1.03 -5.91
CA ASN A 191 13.54 -1.41 -6.13
C ASN A 191 14.37 -1.27 -4.86
N GLY A 192 15.20 -2.26 -4.55
CA GLY A 192 16.11 -2.28 -3.41
C GLY A 192 17.36 -1.44 -3.66
N THR A 193 18.50 -1.91 -3.17
CA THR A 193 19.71 -1.08 -3.06
C THR A 193 20.50 -0.91 -4.37
N LEU A 194 20.26 -1.73 -5.39
CA LEU A 194 20.99 -1.68 -6.66
C LEU A 194 20.14 -1.02 -7.74
N GLN A 195 20.74 -0.16 -8.56
CA GLN A 195 20.10 0.33 -9.78
C GLN A 195 19.73 -0.87 -10.67
N ARG A 196 18.54 -0.83 -11.28
CA ARG A 196 18.12 -1.84 -12.25
C ARG A 196 17.39 -1.23 -13.43
N LYS A 197 17.50 -1.92 -14.56
CA LYS A 197 16.60 -1.72 -15.69
C LYS A 197 15.37 -2.63 -15.53
N MET A 198 14.18 -2.08 -15.76
CA MET A 198 12.91 -2.79 -15.79
C MET A 198 12.30 -2.68 -17.18
N ASP A 199 12.03 -3.82 -17.82
CA ASP A 199 11.24 -3.91 -19.06
C ASP A 199 9.87 -4.53 -18.73
N LEU A 200 8.85 -3.69 -18.54
CA LEU A 200 7.53 -4.12 -18.08
C LEU A 200 6.72 -4.78 -19.21
N ASN A 201 6.44 -6.07 -19.07
CA ASN A 201 5.59 -6.81 -19.99
C ASN A 201 4.11 -6.52 -19.76
N LEU A 202 3.46 -5.88 -20.74
CA LEU A 202 2.06 -5.47 -20.70
C LEU A 202 1.08 -6.55 -21.19
N ALA A 203 1.51 -7.80 -21.33
CA ALA A 203 0.67 -8.90 -21.84
C ALA A 203 -0.61 -9.15 -21.01
N PHE A 204 -0.66 -8.66 -19.76
CA PHE A 204 -1.83 -8.69 -18.88
C PHE A 204 -2.95 -7.74 -19.29
N LEU A 205 -2.65 -6.72 -20.10
CA LEU A 205 -3.66 -5.83 -20.66
C LEU A 205 -4.53 -6.58 -21.70
N LYS A 206 -5.80 -6.18 -21.80
CA LYS A 206 -6.78 -6.83 -22.65
C LYS A 206 -6.39 -6.74 -24.14
N PRO A 207 -6.44 -7.85 -24.92
CA PRO A 207 -6.23 -7.83 -26.36
C PRO A 207 -7.14 -6.84 -27.09
N GLY A 208 -6.60 -6.14 -28.09
CA GLY A 208 -7.34 -5.18 -28.91
C GLY A 208 -7.76 -3.90 -28.19
N THR A 209 -7.40 -3.70 -26.92
CA THR A 209 -7.77 -2.52 -26.14
C THR A 209 -6.58 -1.56 -26.03
N GLN A 210 -6.82 -0.27 -26.26
CA GLN A 210 -5.87 0.80 -25.96
C GLN A 210 -6.08 1.27 -24.52
N TYR A 211 -4.99 1.67 -23.87
CA TYR A 211 -5.01 2.17 -22.51
C TYR A 211 -4.24 3.50 -22.45
N LEU A 212 -4.71 4.43 -21.62
CA LEU A 212 -3.92 5.54 -21.13
C LEU A 212 -3.10 5.05 -19.93
N ALA A 213 -1.79 5.02 -20.07
CA ALA A 213 -0.86 4.78 -18.97
C ALA A 213 -0.46 6.13 -18.34
N VAL A 214 -0.89 6.36 -17.11
CA VAL A 214 -0.40 7.46 -16.26
C VAL A 214 0.73 6.90 -15.40
N ILE A 215 1.94 7.43 -15.59
CA ILE A 215 3.20 6.87 -15.08
C ILE A 215 3.82 7.86 -14.10
N TYR A 216 4.22 7.36 -12.94
CA TYR A 216 4.89 8.07 -11.87
C TYR A 216 6.27 7.46 -11.66
N VAL A 217 7.31 8.29 -11.76
CA VAL A 217 8.71 7.91 -11.55
C VAL A 217 9.43 8.97 -10.73
N ASP A 218 10.45 8.57 -10.00
CA ASP A 218 11.36 9.51 -9.33
C ASP A 218 12.17 10.30 -10.37
N ASP A 219 12.28 11.62 -10.19
CA ASP A 219 13.09 12.52 -11.01
C ASP A 219 13.79 13.57 -10.13
N ALA A 220 15.07 13.32 -9.84
CA ALA A 220 15.87 14.16 -8.96
C ALA A 220 16.08 15.60 -9.49
N ALA A 221 15.82 15.85 -10.78
CA ALA A 221 15.91 17.20 -11.35
C ALA A 221 14.67 18.06 -11.09
N MET A 222 13.58 17.48 -10.58
CA MET A 222 12.38 18.23 -10.22
C MET A 222 12.60 19.10 -8.98
N SER A 223 12.05 20.31 -9.01
CA SER A 223 12.09 21.27 -7.90
C SER A 223 10.98 21.05 -6.85
N THR A 224 10.04 20.14 -7.11
CA THR A 224 8.96 19.78 -6.18
C THR A 224 9.52 18.99 -5.00
N ASN A 225 8.94 19.16 -3.81
CA ASN A 225 9.36 18.43 -2.60
C ASN A 225 9.33 16.91 -2.76
N THR A 226 8.34 16.38 -3.50
CA THR A 226 8.16 14.93 -3.70
C THR A 226 9.08 14.34 -4.78
N ARG A 227 9.59 15.17 -5.69
CA ARG A 227 10.40 14.79 -6.86
C ARG A 227 9.77 13.68 -7.72
N VAL A 228 8.44 13.63 -7.78
CA VAL A 228 7.70 12.64 -8.58
C VAL A 228 7.34 13.24 -9.93
N LYS A 229 7.87 12.64 -11.01
CA LYS A 229 7.49 12.98 -12.38
C LYS A 229 6.29 12.17 -12.80
N ARG A 230 5.23 12.87 -13.19
CA ARG A 230 4.02 12.30 -13.80
C ARG A 230 4.06 12.48 -15.31
N THR A 231 3.88 11.39 -16.06
CA THR A 231 3.74 11.42 -17.53
C THR A 231 2.55 10.57 -17.98
N GLU A 232 2.07 10.81 -19.20
CA GLU A 232 0.96 10.06 -19.79
C GLU A 232 1.35 9.57 -21.18
N GLN A 233 0.96 8.33 -21.52
CA GLN A 233 1.12 7.80 -22.87
C GLN A 233 0.06 6.75 -23.20
N LYS A 234 -0.30 6.65 -24.48
CA LYS A 234 -1.19 5.59 -24.97
C LYS A 234 -0.39 4.32 -25.20
N VAL A 235 -0.87 3.20 -24.66
CA VAL A 235 -0.23 1.89 -24.77
C VAL A 235 -1.26 0.81 -25.07
N ASN A 236 -0.79 -0.31 -25.59
CA ASN A 236 -1.55 -1.56 -25.60
C ASN A 236 -0.66 -2.69 -25.05
N ARG A 237 -1.19 -3.91 -25.03
CA ARG A 237 -0.47 -5.07 -24.49
C ARG A 237 0.86 -5.41 -25.17
N ASN A 238 1.10 -4.89 -26.38
CA ASN A 238 2.33 -5.09 -27.14
C ASN A 238 3.31 -3.90 -27.03
N SER A 239 2.89 -2.81 -26.38
CA SER A 239 3.76 -1.67 -26.10
C SER A 239 4.88 -2.07 -25.15
N LYS A 240 6.04 -1.43 -25.27
CA LYS A 240 7.19 -1.63 -24.39
C LYS A 240 7.32 -0.44 -23.45
N LEU A 241 7.32 -0.69 -22.15
CA LEU A 241 7.63 0.31 -21.13
C LEU A 241 8.93 -0.09 -20.43
N SER A 242 9.95 0.73 -20.58
CA SER A 242 11.29 0.49 -20.04
C SER A 242 11.67 1.61 -19.08
N PHE A 243 12.25 1.26 -17.94
CA PHE A 243 12.60 2.19 -16.88
C PHE A 243 14.00 1.88 -16.32
N GLU A 244 14.78 2.92 -16.07
CA GLU A 244 16.00 2.84 -15.26
C GLU A 244 15.65 3.25 -13.83
N ILE A 245 15.54 2.29 -12.92
CA ILE A 245 15.13 2.51 -11.53
C ILE A 245 16.37 2.58 -10.67
N GLN A 246 16.61 3.73 -10.04
CA GLN A 246 17.74 3.95 -9.15
C GLN A 246 17.59 3.17 -7.83
N SER A 247 18.66 3.13 -7.05
CA SER A 247 18.65 2.58 -5.69
C SER A 247 17.51 3.19 -4.87
N ARG A 248 16.70 2.33 -4.26
CA ARG A 248 15.56 2.66 -3.39
C ARG A 248 14.46 3.53 -4.01
N ASN A 249 14.43 3.63 -5.34
CA ASN A 249 13.38 4.28 -6.10
C ASN A 249 12.29 3.29 -6.53
N ALA A 250 11.25 3.79 -7.19
CA ALA A 250 10.13 2.98 -7.63
C ALA A 250 9.51 3.46 -8.94
N VAL A 251 8.53 2.70 -9.42
CA VAL A 251 7.64 3.08 -10.52
C VAL A 251 6.21 2.75 -10.10
N ALA A 252 5.29 3.68 -10.31
CA ALA A 252 3.86 3.45 -10.15
C ALA A 252 3.14 3.80 -11.47
N ILE A 253 2.19 2.97 -11.91
CA ILE A 253 1.49 3.17 -13.19
C ILE A 253 0.02 2.82 -13.05
N ARG A 254 -0.86 3.68 -13.55
CA ARG A 254 -2.29 3.39 -13.72
C ARG A 254 -2.61 3.28 -15.20
N PHE A 255 -3.27 2.20 -15.61
CA PHE A 255 -3.75 1.96 -16.95
C PHE A 255 -5.27 2.07 -16.97
N THR A 256 -5.80 3.05 -17.69
CA THR A 256 -7.24 3.23 -17.90
C THR A 256 -7.58 2.89 -19.35
N PRO A 257 -8.55 2.00 -19.64
CA PRO A 257 -8.93 1.71 -21.03
C PRO A 257 -9.47 2.98 -21.71
N LEU A 258 -9.13 3.14 -23.00
CA LEU A 258 -9.58 4.22 -23.88
C LEU A 258 -10.75 3.79 -24.75
#